data_AF-A0A5E4KNA9-F1
#
_entry.id   AF-A0A5E4KNA9-F1
#
_cell.length_a   1.000
_cell.length_b   1.000
_cell.length_c   1.000
_cell.angle_alpha   90.00
_cell.angle_beta   90.00
_cell.angle_gamma   90.00
#
_symmetry.space_group_name_H-M   'P 1'
#
loop_
_entity.id
_entity.type
_entity.pdbx_description
1 polymer ?
#
loop_
_entity_poly.entity_id
_entity_poly.type
_entity_poly.pdbx_seq_one_letter_code
_entity_poly.pdbx_strand_id
1 'polypeptide(L)'
;MKETAEMLKKHTRGELVEIAEKLGINTAGVAKMNIADSIIKARMTAEKPAAKEASKRAKASKAEVPRKTQSKPHTGMNIGKKGVFAKRAAISAQMGANAEAAAAIGAGVMEMQKSIRDMQTSIKDMTFGMTKFAEKFQQEGSAKLHKGVDEMQKSINAQIKLNEKAAAKMGTGIKEMHSGIKVIQNGIHEMETKFGEYRNETANYIRDFYYG
;
A
#
# COMPACT_ATOMS: atom_id res chain seq x y z
N MET A 1 1.81 4.05 10.28
CA MET A 1 2.41 3.39 9.09
C MET A 1 3.67 2.58 9.39
N LYS A 2 4.64 3.07 10.19
CA LYS A 2 5.83 2.27 10.56
C LYS A 2 5.48 0.98 11.32
N GLU A 3 4.58 1.07 12.29
CA GLU A 3 4.14 -0.09 13.08
C GLU A 3 3.33 -1.12 12.27
N THR A 4 2.50 -0.67 11.32
CA THR A 4 1.76 -1.57 10.41
C THR A 4 2.71 -2.39 9.57
N ALA A 5 3.75 -1.75 9.03
CA ALA A 5 4.77 -2.43 8.23
C ALA A 5 5.58 -3.42 9.06
N GLU A 6 5.77 -3.17 10.36
CA GLU A 6 6.46 -4.08 11.27
C GLU A 6 5.62 -5.32 11.62
N MET A 7 4.33 -5.13 11.92
CA MET A 7 3.37 -6.22 12.14
C MET A 7 3.25 -7.14 10.92
N LEU A 8 3.23 -6.56 9.72
CA LEU A 8 3.14 -7.33 8.47
C LEU A 8 4.37 -8.18 8.18
N LYS A 9 5.55 -7.78 8.67
CA LYS A 9 6.82 -8.52 8.54
C LYS A 9 6.97 -9.61 9.59
N LYS A 10 6.49 -9.37 10.82
CA LYS A 10 6.65 -10.30 11.95
C LYS A 10 5.59 -11.39 12.01
N HIS A 11 4.39 -11.12 11.49
CA HIS A 11 3.25 -12.03 11.64
C HIS A 11 2.72 -12.56 10.31
N THR A 12 2.37 -13.84 10.31
CA THR A 12 1.60 -14.45 9.23
C THR A 12 0.15 -13.94 9.23
N ARG A 13 -0.59 -14.17 8.15
CA ARG A 13 -2.01 -13.75 8.08
C ARG A 13 -2.84 -14.45 9.18
N GLY A 14 -2.56 -15.72 9.46
CA GLY A 14 -3.26 -16.49 10.49
C GLY A 14 -3.04 -15.93 11.89
N GLU A 15 -1.80 -15.60 12.25
CA GLU A 15 -1.48 -14.96 13.54
C GLU A 15 -2.16 -13.60 13.71
N LEU A 16 -2.24 -12.80 12.63
CA LEU A 16 -2.96 -11.53 12.68
C LEU A 16 -4.47 -11.73 12.87
N VAL A 17 -5.06 -12.78 12.29
CA VAL A 17 -6.48 -13.11 12.52
C VAL A 17 -6.69 -13.52 13.98
N GLU A 18 -5.83 -14.36 14.55
CA GLU A 18 -5.95 -14.79 15.95
C GLU A 18 -5.82 -13.60 16.93
N ILE A 19 -4.90 -12.65 16.65
CA ILE A 19 -4.75 -11.42 17.44
C ILE A 19 -5.99 -10.52 17.29
N ALA A 20 -6.55 -10.42 16.08
CA ALA A 20 -7.73 -9.62 15.81
C ALA A 20 -8.99 -10.20 16.49
N GLU A 21 -9.16 -11.53 16.49
CA GLU A 21 -10.25 -12.21 17.20
C GLU A 21 -10.17 -12.00 18.71
N LYS A 22 -8.97 -12.07 19.30
CA LYS A 22 -8.74 -11.73 20.72
C LYS A 22 -9.12 -10.29 21.07
N LEU A 23 -9.11 -9.39 20.08
CA LEU A 23 -9.49 -7.98 20.21
C LEU A 23 -10.95 -7.72 19.77
N GLY A 24 -11.72 -8.75 19.41
CA GLY A 24 -13.11 -8.63 18.98
C GLY A 24 -13.30 -8.03 17.57
N ILE A 25 -12.27 -8.09 16.71
CA ILE A 25 -12.30 -7.52 15.35
C ILE A 25 -12.69 -8.61 14.35
N ASN A 26 -13.73 -8.38 13.55
CA ASN A 26 -14.12 -9.30 12.47
C ASN A 26 -13.15 -9.18 11.27
N THR A 27 -12.50 -10.27 10.90
CA THR A 27 -11.49 -10.34 9.83
C THR A 27 -11.95 -11.03 8.56
N ALA A 28 -13.22 -11.45 8.48
CA ALA A 28 -13.75 -12.17 7.32
C ALA A 28 -13.67 -11.29 6.05
N GLY A 29 -12.95 -11.77 5.01
CA GLY A 29 -12.78 -11.05 3.75
C GLY A 29 -11.84 -9.84 3.80
N VAL A 30 -11.20 -9.55 4.94
CA VAL A 30 -10.35 -8.37 5.10
C VAL A 30 -8.91 -8.65 4.63
N ALA A 31 -8.29 -7.70 3.92
CA ALA A 31 -6.89 -7.82 3.50
C ALA A 31 -5.92 -7.80 4.69
N LYS A 32 -4.79 -8.52 4.59
CA LYS A 32 -3.79 -8.65 5.67
C LYS A 32 -3.34 -7.29 6.24
N MET A 33 -3.17 -6.30 5.37
CA MET A 33 -2.80 -4.92 5.75
C MET A 33 -3.86 -4.24 6.62
N ASN A 34 -5.13 -4.38 6.26
CA ASN A 34 -6.25 -3.79 6.98
C ASN A 34 -6.50 -4.46 8.33
N ILE A 35 -6.19 -5.77 8.45
CA ILE A 35 -6.19 -6.48 9.74
C ILE A 35 -5.11 -5.90 10.66
N ALA A 36 -3.88 -5.72 10.17
CA ALA A 36 -2.79 -5.14 10.94
C ALA A 36 -3.10 -3.71 11.42
N ASP A 37 -3.66 -2.87 10.54
CA ASP A 37 -4.07 -1.51 10.90
C ASP A 37 -5.19 -1.50 11.95
N SER A 38 -6.15 -2.43 11.86
CA SER A 38 -7.26 -2.53 12.81
C SER A 38 -6.78 -2.97 14.19
N ILE A 39 -5.82 -3.90 14.26
CA ILE A 39 -5.18 -4.33 15.51
C ILE A 39 -4.44 -3.17 16.18
N ILE A 40 -3.64 -2.42 15.42
CA ILE A 40 -2.91 -1.27 15.97
C ILE A 40 -3.89 -0.22 16.49
N LYS A 41 -4.94 0.09 15.72
CA LYS A 41 -5.96 1.05 16.14
C LYS A 41 -6.68 0.61 17.42
N ALA A 42 -7.04 -0.67 17.52
CA ALA A 42 -7.68 -1.24 18.71
C ALA A 42 -6.76 -1.20 19.94
N ARG A 43 -5.46 -1.51 19.76
CA ARG A 43 -4.46 -1.41 20.83
C ARG A 43 -4.22 0.03 21.28
N MET A 44 -4.14 0.99 20.35
CA MET A 44 -4.03 2.42 20.69
C MET A 44 -5.27 2.96 21.43
N THR A 45 -6.44 2.37 21.21
CA THR A 45 -7.65 2.70 21.99
C THR A 45 -7.70 2.01 23.35
N ALA A 46 -7.10 0.83 23.50
CA ALA A 46 -7.04 0.08 24.76
C ALA A 46 -5.89 0.54 25.69
N GLU A 47 -4.76 0.97 25.14
CA GLU A 47 -3.59 1.49 25.89
C GLU A 47 -3.69 2.97 26.25
N LYS A 48 -4.87 3.59 26.13
CA LYS A 48 -5.15 4.87 26.78
C LYS A 48 -5.71 4.64 28.17
N PRO A 49 -4.91 4.66 29.24
CA PRO A 49 -5.45 4.90 30.57
C PRO A 49 -6.01 6.32 30.63
N ALA A 50 -7.28 6.44 31.02
CA ALA A 50 -7.80 7.49 31.89
C ALA A 50 -7.40 8.97 31.61
N ALA A 51 -7.40 9.43 30.36
CA ALA A 51 -7.20 10.86 30.04
C ALA A 51 -8.34 11.50 29.22
N LYS A 52 -9.51 10.87 29.18
CA LYS A 52 -10.71 11.41 28.52
C LYS A 52 -11.99 11.24 29.34
N GLU A 53 -11.92 11.56 30.62
CA GLU A 53 -13.13 11.89 31.40
C GLU A 53 -12.97 13.13 32.30
N ALA A 54 -11.91 13.93 32.10
CA ALA A 54 -11.67 15.18 32.82
C ALA A 54 -11.53 16.42 31.91
N SER A 55 -11.94 16.36 30.64
CA SER A 55 -11.79 17.49 29.69
C SER A 55 -13.10 17.88 28.99
N LYS A 56 -14.22 17.83 29.71
CA LYS A 56 -15.44 18.58 29.35
C LYS A 56 -16.02 19.42 30.48
N ARG A 57 -15.31 19.57 31.61
CA ARG A 57 -15.80 20.36 32.75
C ARG A 57 -14.68 21.05 33.55
N ALA A 58 -13.77 21.76 32.87
CA ALA A 58 -12.86 22.70 33.53
C ALA A 58 -12.18 23.61 32.49
N LYS A 59 -12.90 24.64 32.01
CA LYS A 59 -12.35 25.92 31.56
C LYS A 59 -13.49 26.93 31.37
N ALA A 60 -14.36 26.97 32.37
CA ALA A 60 -15.03 28.20 32.75
C ALA A 60 -14.33 28.65 34.04
N SER A 61 -14.02 29.94 34.12
CA SER A 61 -13.39 30.68 35.23
C SER A 61 -11.87 30.93 35.16
N LYS A 62 -11.57 32.22 35.32
CA LYS A 62 -10.29 32.88 35.63
C LYS A 62 -9.27 33.06 34.50
N ALA A 63 -9.64 33.87 33.51
CA ALA A 63 -8.77 34.98 33.14
C ALA A 63 -9.21 36.20 33.95
N GLU A 64 -8.43 36.49 34.98
CA GLU A 64 -8.55 37.66 35.84
C GLU A 64 -8.26 38.89 35.00
N VAL A 65 -9.32 39.48 34.45
CA VAL A 65 -9.31 40.86 33.98
C VAL A 65 -8.90 41.70 35.18
N PRO A 66 -7.84 42.52 35.13
CA PRO A 66 -7.68 43.56 36.13
C PRO A 66 -8.83 44.53 35.89
N ARG A 67 -9.90 44.33 36.67
CA ARG A 67 -11.04 45.21 36.78
C ARG A 67 -10.48 46.53 37.32
N LYS A 68 -10.03 47.40 36.42
CA LYS A 68 -9.79 48.81 36.74
C LYS A 68 -11.08 49.30 37.38
N THR A 69 -10.99 49.54 38.67
CA THR A 69 -11.97 50.21 39.51
C THR A 69 -12.50 51.41 38.76
N GLN A 70 -13.72 51.31 38.23
CA GLN A 70 -14.52 52.48 37.87
C GLN A 70 -14.77 53.23 39.18
N SER A 71 -13.92 54.20 39.47
CA SER A 71 -14.23 55.24 40.45
C SER A 71 -15.43 56.01 39.90
N LYS A 72 -16.61 55.78 40.48
CA LYS A 72 -17.73 56.73 40.42
C LYS A 72 -17.20 58.11 40.83
N PRO A 73 -17.33 59.18 40.02
CA PRO A 73 -17.15 60.52 40.53
C PRO A 73 -18.46 60.92 41.22
N HIS A 74 -18.51 60.78 42.55
CA HIS A 74 -19.47 61.56 43.31
C HIS A 74 -19.02 63.02 43.27
N THR A 75 -19.93 63.84 42.79
CA THR A 75 -19.94 65.28 42.68
C THR A 75 -19.42 65.96 43.95
N GLY A 76 -18.32 66.71 43.83
CA GLY A 76 -17.80 67.59 44.87
C GLY A 76 -17.12 68.77 44.21
N MET A 77 -17.82 69.90 44.19
CA MET A 77 -17.36 71.22 43.72
C MET A 77 -15.92 71.52 44.15
N ASN A 78 -15.01 71.61 43.18
CA ASN A 78 -13.80 72.44 43.25
C ASN A 78 -13.32 72.67 41.80
N ILE A 79 -14.00 73.59 41.13
CA ILE A 79 -13.63 74.09 39.79
C ILE A 79 -12.40 74.98 39.99
N GLY A 80 -11.21 74.39 39.95
CA GLY A 80 -9.97 75.14 40.10
C GLY A 80 -8.77 74.35 39.61
N LYS A 81 -8.45 74.48 38.31
CA LYS A 81 -7.19 74.11 37.61
C LYS A 81 -6.63 72.68 37.78
N LYS A 82 -6.57 72.09 38.99
CA LYS A 82 -6.02 70.76 39.31
C LYS A 82 -6.72 69.58 38.63
N GLY A 83 -8.06 69.60 38.48
CA GLY A 83 -8.80 68.51 37.83
C GLY A 83 -8.55 68.36 36.33
N VAL A 84 -8.22 69.46 35.64
CA VAL A 84 -7.91 69.46 34.20
C VAL A 84 -6.53 68.87 33.94
N PHE A 85 -5.53 69.18 34.78
CA PHE A 85 -4.20 68.59 34.68
C PHE A 85 -4.19 67.08 34.97
N ALA A 86 -4.97 66.63 35.95
CA ALA A 86 -5.12 65.19 36.22
C ALA A 86 -5.76 64.43 35.03
N LYS A 87 -6.79 65.00 34.39
CA LYS A 87 -7.37 64.42 33.17
C LYS A 87 -6.38 64.40 32.00
N ARG A 88 -5.58 65.46 31.81
CA ARG A 88 -4.54 65.50 30.78
C ARG A 88 -3.47 64.42 31.03
N ALA A 89 -3.00 64.27 32.26
CA ALA A 89 -2.02 63.24 32.61
C ALA A 89 -2.56 61.82 32.36
N ALA A 90 -3.83 61.56 32.71
CA ALA A 90 -4.48 60.27 32.44
C ALA A 90 -4.60 59.97 30.94
N ILE A 91 -4.96 60.98 30.13
CA ILE A 91 -5.03 60.85 28.66
C ILE A 91 -3.63 60.58 28.08
N SER A 92 -2.61 61.33 28.51
CA SER A 92 -1.23 61.12 28.05
C SER A 92 -0.70 59.73 28.41
N ALA A 93 -0.97 59.24 29.62
CA ALA A 93 -0.61 57.88 30.02
C ALA A 93 -1.34 56.81 29.19
N GLN A 94 -2.62 57.03 28.89
CA GLN A 94 -3.38 56.14 28.01
C GLN A 94 -2.85 56.16 26.57
N MET A 95 -2.47 57.32 26.04
CA MET A 95 -1.85 57.44 24.71
C MET A 95 -0.50 56.71 24.65
N GLY A 96 0.32 56.83 25.71
CA GLY A 96 1.57 56.08 25.84
C GLY A 96 1.35 54.56 25.85
N ALA A 97 0.43 54.09 26.70
CA ALA A 97 0.08 52.66 26.77
C ALA A 97 -0.49 52.13 25.44
N ASN A 98 -1.31 52.93 24.74
CA ASN A 98 -1.84 52.57 23.43
C ASN A 98 -0.75 52.53 22.36
N ALA A 99 0.23 53.44 22.40
CA ALA A 99 1.36 53.44 21.49
C ALA A 99 2.26 52.21 21.69
N GLU A 100 2.53 51.84 22.94
CA GLU A 100 3.25 50.60 23.26
C GLU A 100 2.49 49.35 22.83
N ALA A 101 1.18 49.30 23.08
CA ALA A 101 0.33 48.20 22.62
C ALA A 101 0.31 48.09 21.09
N ALA A 102 0.21 49.22 20.38
CA ALA A 102 0.27 49.25 18.92
C ALA A 102 1.64 48.78 18.39
N ALA A 103 2.74 49.18 19.03
CA ALA A 103 4.08 48.74 18.68
C ALA A 103 4.25 47.22 18.90
N ALA A 104 3.77 46.69 20.03
CA ALA A 104 3.80 45.26 20.32
C ALA A 104 2.96 44.44 19.33
N ILE A 105 1.76 44.93 18.97
CA ILE A 105 0.92 44.31 17.93
C ILE A 105 1.65 44.32 16.59
N GLY A 106 2.25 45.46 16.20
CA GLY A 106 3.02 45.58 14.96
C GLY A 106 4.19 44.60 14.88
N ALA A 107 4.96 44.45 15.96
CA ALA A 107 6.02 43.47 16.06
C ALA A 107 5.50 42.03 15.92
N GLY A 108 4.42 41.69 16.62
CA GLY A 108 3.79 40.36 16.53
C GLY A 108 3.26 40.05 15.12
N VAL A 109 2.69 41.04 14.42
CA VAL A 109 2.26 40.89 13.02
C VAL A 109 3.45 40.62 12.09
N MET A 110 4.57 41.32 12.27
CA MET A 110 5.77 41.13 11.46
C MET A 110 6.40 39.75 11.68
N GLU A 111 6.45 39.26 12.91
CA GLU A 111 6.91 37.90 13.22
C GLU A 111 5.99 36.84 12.60
N MET A 112 4.68 37.02 12.72
CA MET A 112 3.70 36.13 12.10
C MET A 112 3.85 36.12 10.58
N GLN A 113 4.04 37.29 9.96
CA GLN A 113 4.25 37.38 8.51
C GLN A 113 5.54 36.68 8.08
N LYS A 114 6.62 36.79 8.86
CA LYS A 114 7.86 36.04 8.62
C LYS A 114 7.61 34.54 8.72
N SER A 115 6.94 34.08 9.78
CA SER A 115 6.60 32.66 9.97
C SER A 115 5.74 32.10 8.82
N ILE A 116 4.80 32.89 8.30
CA ILE A 116 3.97 32.50 7.16
C ILE A 116 4.84 32.34 5.91
N ARG A 117 5.77 33.26 5.65
CA ARG A 117 6.69 33.16 4.49
C ARG A 117 7.59 31.93 4.60
N ASP A 118 8.14 31.68 5.78
CA ASP A 118 9.01 30.52 6.02
C ASP A 118 8.24 29.20 5.81
N MET A 119 6.98 29.15 6.30
CA MET A 119 6.09 28.02 6.07
C MET A 119 5.76 27.83 4.58
N GLN A 120 5.47 28.91 3.85
CA GLN A 120 5.21 28.86 2.42
C GLN A 120 6.41 28.31 1.63
N THR A 121 7.63 28.73 1.97
CA THR A 121 8.86 28.20 1.37
C THR A 121 9.02 26.72 1.68
N SER A 122 8.84 26.32 2.94
CA SER A 122 8.90 24.91 3.34
C SER A 122 7.89 24.03 2.60
N ILE A 123 6.65 24.51 2.43
CA ILE A 123 5.61 23.81 1.67
C ILE A 123 6.01 23.65 0.19
N LYS A 124 6.59 24.71 -0.41
CA LYS A 124 7.08 24.64 -1.80
C LYS A 124 8.19 23.62 -1.95
N ASP A 125 9.18 23.63 -1.06
CA ASP A 125 10.31 22.70 -1.10
C ASP A 125 9.85 21.25 -0.92
N MET A 126 8.93 21.02 0.01
CA MET A 126 8.32 19.70 0.21
C MET A 126 7.56 19.25 -1.03
N THR A 127 6.75 20.11 -1.62
CA THR A 127 5.98 19.81 -2.84
C THR A 127 6.92 19.43 -3.99
N PHE A 128 7.98 20.21 -4.20
CA PHE A 128 8.98 19.91 -5.21
C PHE A 128 9.72 18.59 -4.95
N GLY A 129 10.08 18.32 -3.70
CA GLY A 129 10.67 17.05 -3.29
C GLY A 129 9.75 15.87 -3.55
N MET A 130 8.46 16.00 -3.25
CA MET A 130 7.45 14.97 -3.52
C MET A 130 7.28 14.71 -5.02
N THR A 131 7.22 15.76 -5.84
CA THR A 131 7.11 15.60 -7.30
C THR A 131 8.33 14.87 -7.87
N LYS A 132 9.54 15.27 -7.49
CA LYS A 132 10.77 14.58 -7.91
C LYS A 132 10.83 13.13 -7.46
N PHE A 133 10.38 12.86 -6.24
CA PHE A 133 10.30 11.49 -5.73
C PHE A 133 9.29 10.66 -6.54
N ALA A 134 8.11 11.21 -6.84
CA ALA A 134 7.09 10.54 -7.64
C ALA A 134 7.59 10.24 -9.06
N GLU A 135 8.24 11.19 -9.71
CA GLU A 135 8.85 11.00 -11.04
C GLU A 135 9.88 9.87 -11.04
N LYS A 136 10.81 9.88 -10.07
CA LYS A 136 11.81 8.81 -9.93
C LYS A 136 11.17 7.46 -9.65
N PHE A 137 10.22 7.41 -8.73
CA PHE A 137 9.51 6.18 -8.39
C PHE A 137 8.77 5.61 -9.61
N GLN A 138 8.13 6.47 -10.40
CA GLN A 138 7.44 6.06 -11.62
C GLN A 138 8.42 5.57 -12.70
N GLN A 139 9.54 6.26 -12.90
CA GLN A 139 10.57 5.85 -13.84
C GLN A 139 11.22 4.51 -13.45
N GLU A 140 11.65 4.37 -12.19
CA GLU A 140 12.24 3.13 -11.70
C GLU A 140 11.24 1.97 -11.68
N GLY A 141 10.00 2.24 -11.27
CA GLY A 141 8.91 1.27 -11.29
C GLY A 141 8.63 0.77 -12.71
N SER A 142 8.50 1.70 -13.66
CA SER A 142 8.32 1.38 -15.08
C SER A 142 9.48 0.57 -15.65
N ALA A 143 10.73 0.98 -15.39
CA ALA A 143 11.91 0.27 -15.86
C ALA A 143 11.99 -1.16 -15.31
N LYS A 144 11.68 -1.37 -14.03
CA LYS A 144 11.62 -2.71 -13.42
C LYS A 144 10.53 -3.58 -14.03
N LEU A 145 9.35 -3.01 -14.27
CA LEU A 145 8.25 -3.73 -14.92
C LEU A 145 8.61 -4.13 -16.35
N HIS A 146 9.15 -3.21 -17.15
CA HIS A 146 9.61 -3.50 -18.51
C HIS A 146 10.65 -4.61 -18.53
N LYS A 147 11.66 -4.54 -17.65
CA LYS A 147 12.67 -5.60 -17.53
C LYS A 147 12.05 -6.95 -17.17
N GLY A 148 11.11 -6.98 -16.23
CA GLY A 148 10.41 -8.21 -15.84
C GLY A 148 9.59 -8.80 -16.99
N VAL A 149 8.90 -7.96 -17.76
CA VAL A 149 8.14 -8.38 -18.96
C VAL A 149 9.08 -8.94 -20.02
N ASP A 150 10.23 -8.31 -20.28
CA ASP A 150 11.21 -8.78 -21.26
C ASP A 150 11.81 -10.14 -20.87
N GLU A 151 12.13 -10.33 -19.59
CA GLU A 151 12.63 -11.60 -19.07
C GLU A 151 11.57 -12.71 -19.18
N MET A 152 10.31 -12.41 -18.85
CA MET A 152 9.20 -13.33 -19.02
C MET A 152 9.01 -13.72 -20.50
N GLN A 153 9.04 -12.75 -21.41
CA GLN A 153 8.91 -12.99 -22.84
C GLN A 153 10.05 -13.88 -23.37
N LYS A 154 11.29 -13.64 -22.94
CA LYS A 154 12.43 -14.50 -23.29
C LYS A 154 12.24 -15.93 -22.79
N SER A 155 11.76 -16.11 -21.57
CA SER A 155 11.47 -17.42 -20.98
C SER A 155 10.39 -18.17 -21.77
N ILE A 156 9.29 -17.50 -22.10
CA ILE A 156 8.20 -18.07 -22.90
C ILE A 156 8.71 -18.50 -24.28
N ASN A 157 9.47 -17.63 -24.96
CA ASN A 157 10.03 -17.94 -26.27
C ASN A 157 11.00 -19.14 -26.22
N ALA A 158 11.80 -19.26 -25.15
CA ALA A 158 12.68 -20.41 -24.96
C ALA A 158 11.88 -21.71 -24.76
N GLN A 159 10.80 -21.65 -23.96
CA GLN A 159 9.93 -22.80 -23.72
C GLN A 159 9.19 -23.25 -24.99
N ILE A 160 8.71 -22.31 -25.80
CA ILE A 160 8.09 -22.61 -27.10
C ILE A 160 9.06 -23.38 -27.99
N LYS A 161 10.31 -22.91 -28.13
CA LYS A 161 11.34 -23.61 -28.93
C LYS A 161 11.66 -25.01 -28.42
N LEU A 162 11.66 -25.20 -27.09
CA LEU A 162 11.85 -26.53 -26.50
C LEU A 162 10.67 -27.46 -26.82
N ASN A 163 9.44 -26.95 -26.70
CA ASN A 163 8.24 -27.71 -27.02
C ASN A 163 8.16 -28.07 -28.51
N GLU A 164 8.52 -27.14 -29.41
CA GLU A 164 8.61 -27.41 -30.86
C GLU A 164 9.60 -28.55 -31.16
N LYS A 165 10.78 -28.52 -30.52
CA LYS A 165 11.77 -29.60 -30.66
C LYS A 165 11.27 -30.93 -30.12
N ALA A 166 10.59 -30.92 -28.97
CA ALA A 166 10.02 -32.12 -28.37
C ALA A 166 8.92 -32.71 -29.26
N ALA A 167 8.02 -31.88 -29.77
CA ALA A 167 6.97 -32.27 -30.70
C ALA A 167 7.53 -32.85 -32.01
N ALA A 168 8.59 -32.23 -32.56
CA ALA A 168 9.27 -32.74 -33.74
C ALA A 168 9.86 -34.14 -33.49
N LYS A 169 10.55 -34.35 -32.36
CA LYS A 169 11.10 -35.66 -31.98
C LYS A 169 9.99 -36.71 -31.80
N MET A 170 8.91 -36.36 -31.13
CA MET A 170 7.74 -37.23 -31.00
C MET A 170 7.16 -37.60 -32.36
N GLY A 171 7.01 -36.62 -33.26
CA GLY A 171 6.55 -36.84 -34.63
C GLY A 171 7.43 -37.81 -35.40
N THR A 172 8.76 -37.71 -35.27
CA THR A 172 9.70 -38.69 -35.85
C THR A 172 9.52 -40.07 -35.25
N GLY A 173 9.46 -40.18 -33.92
CA GLY A 173 9.25 -41.47 -33.24
C GLY A 173 7.95 -42.16 -33.66
N ILE A 174 6.86 -41.40 -33.82
CA ILE A 174 5.57 -41.94 -34.31
C ILE A 174 5.72 -42.48 -35.75
N LYS A 175 6.43 -41.78 -36.64
CA LYS A 175 6.67 -42.25 -38.01
C LYS A 175 7.49 -43.54 -38.02
N GLU A 176 8.52 -43.64 -37.19
CA GLU A 176 9.35 -44.84 -37.05
C GLU A 176 8.52 -46.03 -36.54
N MET A 177 7.70 -45.82 -35.50
CA MET A 177 6.78 -46.82 -34.99
C MET A 177 5.81 -47.30 -36.09
N HIS A 178 5.22 -46.38 -36.85
CA HIS A 178 4.30 -46.73 -37.93
C HIS A 178 4.99 -47.54 -39.03
N SER A 179 6.23 -47.20 -39.39
CA SER A 179 7.04 -48.00 -40.31
C SER A 179 7.34 -49.39 -39.75
N GLY A 180 7.69 -49.50 -38.46
CA GLY A 180 7.91 -50.77 -37.79
C GLY A 180 6.66 -51.66 -37.79
N ILE A 181 5.49 -51.08 -37.52
CA ILE A 181 4.20 -51.78 -37.58
C ILE A 181 3.94 -52.33 -38.98
N LYS A 182 4.19 -51.56 -40.04
CA LYS A 182 4.04 -52.04 -41.42
C LYS A 182 4.96 -53.22 -41.74
N VAL A 183 6.20 -53.20 -41.29
CA VAL A 183 7.14 -54.31 -41.46
C VAL A 183 6.61 -55.57 -40.78
N ILE A 184 6.12 -55.45 -39.54
CA ILE A 184 5.53 -56.56 -38.79
C ILE A 184 4.28 -57.10 -39.51
N GLN A 185 3.39 -56.23 -39.99
CA GLN A 185 2.19 -56.62 -40.72
C GLN A 185 2.53 -57.40 -42.00
N ASN A 186 3.51 -56.93 -42.77
CA ASN A 186 3.98 -57.64 -43.96
C ASN A 186 4.55 -59.01 -43.59
N GLY A 187 5.37 -59.11 -42.54
CA GLY A 187 5.92 -60.38 -42.07
C GLY A 187 4.85 -61.38 -41.61
N ILE A 188 3.79 -60.90 -40.95
CA ILE A 188 2.63 -61.74 -40.60
C ILE A 188 1.95 -62.24 -41.87
N HIS A 189 1.69 -61.37 -42.85
CA HIS A 189 1.03 -61.75 -44.09
C HIS A 189 1.82 -62.79 -44.91
N GLU A 190 3.15 -62.62 -45.00
CA GLU A 190 4.04 -63.60 -45.62
C GLU A 190 4.00 -64.95 -44.90
N MET A 191 3.97 -64.94 -43.57
CA MET A 191 3.88 -66.15 -42.76
C MET A 191 2.53 -66.85 -42.97
N GLU A 192 1.41 -66.12 -42.97
CA GLU A 192 0.08 -66.65 -43.26
C GLU A 192 0.02 -67.30 -44.64
N THR A 193 0.64 -66.68 -45.65
CA THR A 193 0.72 -67.20 -47.02
C THR A 193 1.47 -68.53 -47.05
N LYS A 194 2.67 -68.59 -46.45
CA LYS A 194 3.47 -69.82 -46.37
C LYS A 194 2.75 -70.93 -45.61
N PHE A 195 2.06 -70.61 -44.52
CA PHE A 195 1.24 -71.59 -43.81
C PHE A 195 0.10 -72.14 -44.68
N GLY A 196 -0.54 -71.28 -45.48
CA GLY A 196 -1.55 -71.69 -46.46
C GLY A 196 -0.98 -72.64 -47.51
N GLU A 197 0.19 -72.33 -48.06
CA GLU A 197 0.93 -73.18 -49.01
C GLU A 197 1.25 -74.54 -48.39
N TYR A 198 1.90 -74.58 -47.22
CA TYR A 198 2.22 -75.81 -46.50
C TYR A 198 0.99 -76.67 -46.22
N ARG A 199 -0.13 -76.04 -45.84
CA ARG A 199 -1.39 -76.76 -45.59
C ARG A 199 -1.91 -77.43 -46.86
N ASN A 200 -1.84 -76.73 -47.99
CA ASN A 200 -2.28 -77.26 -49.29
C ASN A 200 -1.34 -78.39 -49.77
N GLU A 201 -0.02 -78.21 -49.65
CA GLU A 201 0.97 -79.24 -49.96
C GLU A 201 0.76 -80.50 -49.12
N THR A 202 0.55 -80.34 -47.82
CA THR A 202 0.26 -81.46 -46.90
C THR A 202 -1.03 -82.16 -47.31
N ALA A 203 -2.09 -81.42 -47.65
CA ALA A 203 -3.35 -81.99 -48.11
C ALA A 203 -3.22 -82.73 -49.44
N ASN A 204 -2.43 -82.20 -50.38
CA ASN A 204 -2.10 -82.86 -51.64
C ASN A 204 -1.33 -84.16 -51.40
N TYR A 205 -0.26 -84.11 -50.59
CA TYR A 205 0.55 -85.27 -50.24
C TYR A 205 -0.28 -86.40 -49.61
N ILE A 206 -1.14 -86.06 -48.63
CA ILE A 206 -2.05 -87.04 -48.02
C ILE A 206 -2.99 -87.64 -49.08
N ARG A 207 -3.57 -86.81 -49.95
CA ARG A 207 -4.46 -87.30 -51.02
C ARG A 207 -3.74 -88.27 -51.96
N ASP A 208 -2.56 -87.90 -52.43
CA ASP A 208 -1.78 -88.71 -53.37
C ASP A 208 -1.32 -90.02 -52.70
N PHE A 209 -1.01 -90.01 -51.41
CA PHE A 209 -0.62 -91.20 -50.67
C PHE A 209 -1.77 -92.21 -50.49
N TYR A 210 -3.00 -91.75 -50.26
CA TYR A 210 -4.14 -92.63 -49.98
C TYR A 210 -5.00 -92.97 -51.22
N TYR A 211 -4.99 -92.12 -52.25
CA TYR A 211 -5.89 -92.23 -53.40
C TYR A 211 -5.19 -92.18 -54.77
N GLY A 212 -3.86 -92.02 -54.78
CA GLY A 212 -3.03 -92.06 -55.99
C GLY A 212 -2.61 -93.46 -56.42
#